data_AF-A0A955LJ16-F1
#
_entry.id   AF-A0A955LJ16-F1
#
_cell.length_a   1.000
_cell.length_b   1.000
_cell.length_c   1.000
_cell.angle_alpha   90.00
_cell.angle_beta   90.00
_cell.angle_gamma   90.00
#
_symmetry.space_group_name_H-M   'P 1'
#
loop_
_entity.id
_entity.type
_entity.pdbx_description
1 polymer ?
#
loop_
_entity_poly.entity_id
_entity_poly.type
_entity_poly.pdbx_seq_one_letter_code
_entity_poly.pdbx_strand_id
1 'polypeptide(L)'
;MTRDEFTAHIRELTRRAHNETGSNLVQILAGLASCCADQLTTKTEVSVPGGMLFWYYEYRKLLKLVLRATDGQVHIHVHYFCGYLFVIRGLTTLEEHTQAVQEFQEWVVGIIGDRAVIHVEKFGSAAPYMTD
;
A
#
# COMPACT_ATOMS: atom_id res chain seq x y z
N MET A 1 -5.63 9.92 -18.60
CA MET A 1 -5.11 8.54 -18.70
C MET A 1 -6.32 7.63 -18.92
N THR A 2 -6.28 6.75 -19.92
CA THR A 2 -7.32 5.74 -20.13
C THR A 2 -7.22 4.64 -19.07
N ARG A 3 -8.27 3.81 -18.91
CA ARG A 3 -8.22 2.66 -17.99
C ARG A 3 -7.09 1.69 -18.33
N ASP A 4 -6.82 1.49 -19.61
CA ASP A 4 -5.75 0.59 -20.07
C ASP A 4 -4.36 1.19 -19.79
N GLU A 5 -4.18 2.49 -20.03
CA GLU A 5 -2.94 3.21 -19.66
C GLU A 5 -2.71 3.16 -18.14
N PHE A 6 -3.76 3.32 -17.33
CA PHE A 6 -3.69 3.21 -15.88
C PHE A 6 -3.31 1.81 -15.42
N THR A 7 -3.94 0.80 -16.00
CA THR A 7 -3.64 -0.61 -15.73
C THR A 7 -2.19 -0.93 -16.07
N ALA A 8 -1.71 -0.54 -17.24
CA ALA A 8 -0.32 -0.74 -17.65
C ALA A 8 0.66 -0.02 -16.71
N HIS A 9 0.33 1.22 -16.32
CA HIS A 9 1.14 2.01 -15.41
C HIS A 9 1.29 1.35 -14.04
N ILE A 10 0.20 0.93 -13.40
CA ILE A 10 0.26 0.26 -12.09
C ILE A 10 1.01 -1.07 -12.18
N ARG A 11 0.79 -1.87 -13.23
CA ARG A 11 1.53 -3.14 -13.42
C ARG A 11 3.03 -2.92 -13.50
N GLU A 12 3.47 -1.91 -14.25
CA GLU A 12 4.88 -1.57 -14.36
C GLU A 12 5.46 -1.10 -13.01
N LEU A 13 4.75 -0.25 -12.27
CA LEU A 13 5.17 0.17 -10.94
C LEU A 13 5.29 -1.03 -9.98
N THR A 14 4.35 -1.97 -10.00
CA THR A 14 4.39 -3.17 -9.13
C THR A 14 5.57 -4.07 -9.51
N ARG A 15 5.81 -4.27 -10.81
CA ARG A 15 6.95 -5.04 -11.31
C ARG A 15 8.28 -4.42 -10.85
N ARG A 16 8.41 -3.10 -10.95
CA ARG A 16 9.60 -2.38 -10.47
C ARG A 16 9.78 -2.54 -8.96
N ALA A 17 8.71 -2.39 -8.18
CA ALA A 17 8.74 -2.57 -6.73
C ALA A 17 9.23 -3.98 -6.34
N HIS A 18 8.80 -5.03 -7.03
CA HIS A 18 9.32 -6.39 -6.80
C HIS A 18 10.84 -6.50 -7.06
N ASN A 19 11.31 -5.93 -8.16
CA ASN A 19 12.75 -5.96 -8.51
C ASN A 19 13.60 -5.19 -7.49
N GLU A 20 13.11 -4.05 -7.02
CA GLU A 20 13.81 -3.20 -6.05
C GLU A 20 13.81 -3.83 -4.65
N THR A 21 12.72 -4.48 -4.25
CA THR A 21 12.58 -5.19 -2.97
C THR A 21 13.65 -6.29 -2.79
N GLY A 22 14.06 -6.95 -3.87
CA GLY A 22 15.11 -7.97 -3.84
C GLY A 22 16.53 -7.46 -3.54
N SER A 23 16.77 -6.15 -3.67
CA SER A 23 18.14 -5.57 -3.61
C SER A 23 18.41 -4.67 -2.41
N ASN A 24 17.38 -4.09 -1.78
CA ASN A 24 17.59 -3.08 -0.74
C ASN A 24 16.57 -3.12 0.42
N LEU A 25 16.12 -4.34 0.74
CA LEU A 25 15.04 -4.64 1.68
C LEU A 25 15.17 -3.91 3.02
N VAL A 26 16.36 -3.91 3.64
CA VAL A 26 16.58 -3.32 4.98
C VAL A 26 16.44 -1.79 4.97
N GLN A 27 16.91 -1.11 3.92
CA GLN A 27 16.78 0.35 3.80
C GLN A 27 15.35 0.78 3.49
N ILE A 28 14.66 0.04 2.62
CA ILE A 28 13.26 0.32 2.26
C ILE A 28 12.38 0.19 3.51
N LEU A 29 12.61 -0.85 4.32
CA LEU A 29 11.83 -1.11 5.53
C LEU A 29 12.08 -0.09 6.66
N ALA A 30 13.26 0.51 6.73
CA ALA A 30 13.58 1.55 7.72
C ALA A 30 12.91 2.91 7.43
N GLY A 31 12.42 3.12 6.20
CA GLY A 31 11.73 4.35 5.77
C GLY A 31 10.21 4.21 5.57
N LEU A 32 9.61 3.07 5.93
CA LEU A 32 8.24 2.67 5.54
C LEU A 32 7.07 3.48 6.15
N ALA A 33 7.34 4.54 6.89
CA ALA A 33 6.33 5.22 7.70
C ALA A 33 5.49 6.28 6.97
N SER A 34 5.65 6.55 5.66
CA SER A 34 5.07 7.81 5.14
C SER A 34 4.22 7.82 3.87
N CYS A 35 4.33 6.96 2.85
CA CYS A 35 3.59 7.25 1.60
C CYS A 35 3.21 6.03 0.75
N CYS A 36 2.00 6.06 0.18
CA CYS A 36 1.72 5.35 -1.06
C CYS A 36 2.22 6.19 -2.25
N ALA A 37 2.80 5.54 -3.25
CA ALA A 37 3.55 6.24 -4.29
C ALA A 37 3.12 5.82 -5.69
N ASP A 38 1.82 5.95 -5.99
CA ASP A 38 1.35 5.84 -7.37
C ASP A 38 1.72 7.06 -8.25
N GLN A 39 2.47 8.02 -7.69
CA GLN A 39 2.92 9.28 -8.33
C GLN A 39 1.79 10.18 -8.85
N LEU A 40 0.53 9.74 -8.74
CA LEU A 40 -0.67 10.49 -9.06
C LEU A 40 -1.21 11.21 -7.81
N THR A 41 -0.77 10.82 -6.61
CA THR A 41 -0.90 11.57 -5.36
C THR A 41 0.48 12.06 -4.90
N THR A 42 0.71 13.38 -4.81
CA THR A 42 1.95 13.98 -4.25
C THR A 42 2.10 13.70 -2.74
N LYS A 43 3.27 13.42 -2.13
CA LYS A 43 4.69 13.63 -2.52
C LYS A 43 5.68 12.69 -1.78
N THR A 44 6.77 12.38 -2.51
CA THR A 44 8.18 12.11 -2.14
C THR A 44 8.58 10.86 -1.34
N GLU A 45 9.43 10.07 -2.02
CA GLU A 45 10.31 8.97 -1.59
C GLU A 45 9.74 7.54 -1.43
N VAL A 46 10.47 6.61 -2.07
CA VAL A 46 10.23 5.18 -2.38
C VAL A 46 8.92 4.88 -3.13
N SER A 47 9.04 4.65 -4.44
CA SER A 47 7.93 4.43 -5.37
C SER A 47 7.41 2.99 -5.34
N VAL A 48 6.51 2.68 -4.40
CA VAL A 48 5.72 1.44 -4.43
C VAL A 48 4.23 1.79 -4.65
N PRO A 49 3.59 1.24 -5.70
CA PRO A 49 2.15 1.46 -5.90
C PRO A 49 1.37 0.81 -4.76
N GLY A 50 0.42 1.54 -4.17
CA GLY A 50 -0.42 1.00 -3.09
C GLY A 50 0.29 0.74 -1.76
N GLY A 51 1.42 1.41 -1.49
CA GLY A 51 2.02 1.55 -0.16
C GLY A 51 2.00 0.28 0.70
N MET A 52 1.56 0.38 1.94
CA MET A 52 1.58 -0.74 2.91
C MET A 52 0.73 -1.95 2.50
N LEU A 53 -0.25 -1.78 1.60
CA LEU A 53 -1.08 -2.89 1.09
C LEU A 53 -0.29 -3.80 0.15
N PHE A 54 0.63 -3.27 -0.65
CA PHE A 54 1.57 -4.09 -1.43
C PHE A 54 2.41 -4.97 -0.49
N TRP A 55 3.01 -4.38 0.54
CA TRP A 55 3.82 -5.12 1.52
C TRP A 55 3.01 -6.17 2.27
N TYR A 56 1.76 -5.85 2.61
CA TYR A 56 0.85 -6.78 3.26
C TYR A 56 0.58 -8.02 2.39
N TYR A 57 0.30 -7.84 1.11
CA TYR A 57 -0.10 -8.95 0.25
C TYR A 57 1.09 -9.70 -0.36
N GLU A 58 2.16 -9.01 -0.72
CA GLU A 58 3.32 -9.63 -1.38
C GLU A 58 4.41 -10.07 -0.39
N TYR A 59 4.54 -9.40 0.77
CA TYR A 59 5.67 -9.58 1.69
C TYR A 59 5.25 -9.65 3.17
N ARG A 60 4.06 -10.20 3.47
CA ARG A 60 3.42 -10.22 4.80
C ARG A 60 4.33 -10.62 5.97
N LYS A 61 5.14 -11.67 5.79
CA LYS A 61 6.05 -12.18 6.85
C LYS A 61 7.12 -11.16 7.22
N LEU A 62 7.66 -10.49 6.23
CA LEU A 62 8.69 -9.49 6.40
C LEU A 62 8.13 -8.22 7.02
N LEU A 63 6.98 -7.75 6.52
CA LEU A 63 6.29 -6.60 7.10
C LEU A 63 6.00 -6.82 8.59
N LYS A 64 5.57 -8.03 8.97
CA LYS A 64 5.38 -8.41 10.38
C LYS A 64 6.66 -8.30 11.22
N LEU A 65 7.81 -8.72 10.68
CA LEU A 65 9.09 -8.61 11.40
C LEU A 65 9.45 -7.14 11.64
N VAL A 66 9.24 -6.29 10.64
CA VAL A 66 9.54 -4.85 10.72
C VAL A 66 8.66 -4.17 11.74
N LEU A 67 7.34 -4.36 11.66
CA LEU A 67 6.40 -3.78 12.61
C LEU A 67 6.75 -4.16 14.07
N ARG A 68 7.21 -5.40 14.31
CA ARG A 68 7.66 -5.85 15.63
C ARG A 68 8.98 -5.22 16.07
N ALA A 69 9.88 -4.94 15.14
CA ALA A 69 11.20 -4.38 15.41
C ALA A 69 11.19 -2.85 15.50
N THR A 70 10.17 -2.18 14.95
CA THR A 70 10.00 -0.73 15.10
C THR A 70 9.61 -0.40 16.54
N ASP A 71 10.38 0.48 17.19
CA ASP A 71 10.05 1.03 18.50
C ASP A 71 9.13 2.25 18.38
N GLY A 72 8.34 2.53 19.42
CA GLY A 72 7.43 3.68 19.45
C GLY A 72 6.18 3.53 18.58
N GLN A 73 5.55 4.66 18.27
CA GLN A 73 4.36 4.73 17.40
C GLN A 73 4.73 4.48 15.94
N VAL A 74 3.88 3.74 15.24
CA VAL A 74 4.02 3.41 13.82
C VAL A 74 2.88 4.05 13.05
N HIS A 75 3.22 5.06 12.26
CA HIS A 75 2.26 5.75 11.40
C HIS A 75 2.12 5.02 10.07
N ILE A 76 0.88 4.73 9.68
CA ILE A 76 0.56 3.92 8.51
C ILE A 76 -0.50 4.65 7.71
N HIS A 77 -0.19 4.96 6.45
CA HIS A 77 -1.12 5.61 5.53
C HIS A 77 -1.62 4.58 4.52
N VAL A 78 -2.95 4.48 4.38
CA VAL A 78 -3.63 3.64 3.39
C VAL A 78 -4.78 4.42 2.78
N HIS A 79 -5.15 4.11 1.54
CA HIS A 79 -6.23 4.83 0.87
C HIS A 79 -7.24 3.89 0.23
N TYR A 80 -8.52 4.28 0.27
CA TYR A 80 -9.62 3.47 -0.24
C TYR A 80 -9.65 3.33 -1.76
N PHE A 81 -9.00 4.20 -2.53
CA PHE A 81 -8.98 4.11 -4.00
C PHE A 81 -7.59 3.66 -4.50
N CYS A 82 -7.12 2.52 -3.98
CA CYS A 82 -5.77 2.02 -4.22
C CYS A 82 -5.61 1.40 -5.62
N GLY A 83 -4.73 1.96 -6.45
CA GLY A 83 -4.42 1.42 -7.78
C GLY A 83 -3.90 -0.02 -7.77
N TYR A 84 -3.11 -0.41 -6.75
CA TYR A 84 -2.64 -1.80 -6.61
C TYR A 84 -3.79 -2.77 -6.35
N LEU A 85 -4.73 -2.41 -5.45
CA LEU A 85 -5.91 -3.24 -5.20
C LEU A 85 -6.76 -3.40 -6.47
N PHE A 86 -6.95 -2.30 -7.20
CA PHE A 86 -7.71 -2.33 -8.45
C PHE A 86 -7.05 -3.17 -9.54
N VAL A 87 -5.80 -2.89 -9.87
CA VAL A 87 -5.13 -3.46 -11.04
C VAL A 87 -4.55 -4.84 -10.78
N ILE A 88 -3.94 -5.04 -9.60
CA ILE A 88 -3.21 -6.27 -9.28
C ILE A 88 -4.10 -7.26 -8.54
N ARG A 89 -4.93 -6.77 -7.60
CA ARG A 89 -5.85 -7.63 -6.85
C ARG A 89 -7.21 -7.79 -7.51
N GLY A 90 -7.52 -6.97 -8.51
CA GLY A 90 -8.78 -7.06 -9.25
C GLY A 90 -9.99 -6.62 -8.44
N LEU A 91 -9.79 -5.85 -7.36
CA LEU A 91 -10.85 -5.32 -6.52
C LEU A 91 -11.37 -4.04 -7.18
N THR A 92 -12.59 -4.06 -7.70
CA THR A 92 -13.10 -3.01 -8.60
C THR A 92 -14.12 -2.08 -7.97
N THR A 93 -14.59 -2.39 -6.75
CA THR A 93 -15.60 -1.59 -6.02
C THR A 93 -15.04 -0.97 -4.74
N LEU A 94 -15.68 0.10 -4.25
CA LEU A 94 -15.29 0.74 -2.99
C LEU A 94 -15.45 -0.22 -1.79
N GLU A 95 -16.47 -1.07 -1.82
CA GLU A 95 -16.72 -2.08 -0.78
C GLU A 95 -15.55 -3.05 -0.66
N GLU A 96 -15.07 -3.60 -1.78
CA GLU A 96 -13.94 -4.53 -1.79
C GLU A 96 -12.65 -3.87 -1.26
N HIS A 97 -12.41 -2.62 -1.65
CA HIS A 97 -11.27 -1.86 -1.13
C HIS A 97 -11.40 -1.56 0.37
N THR A 98 -12.61 -1.23 0.83
CA THR A 98 -12.88 -0.97 2.24
C THR A 98 -12.61 -2.21 3.07
N GLN A 99 -13.09 -3.37 2.62
CA GLN A 99 -12.83 -4.65 3.28
C GLN A 99 -11.33 -4.96 3.32
N ALA A 100 -10.61 -4.80 2.20
CA ALA A 100 -9.17 -5.04 2.15
C ALA A 100 -8.38 -4.12 3.11
N VAL A 101 -8.79 -2.85 3.24
CA VAL A 101 -8.20 -1.91 4.19
C VAL A 101 -8.50 -2.32 5.62
N GLN A 102 -9.74 -2.73 5.95
CA GLN A 102 -10.11 -3.20 7.29
C GLN A 102 -9.32 -4.45 7.70
N GLU A 103 -9.22 -5.45 6.82
CA GLU A 103 -8.41 -6.66 7.06
C GLU A 103 -6.95 -6.32 7.34
N PHE A 104 -6.39 -5.37 6.59
CA PHE A 104 -5.04 -4.88 6.82
C PHE A 104 -4.91 -4.16 8.18
N GLN A 105 -5.86 -3.30 8.53
CA GLN A 105 -5.88 -2.58 9.81
C GLN A 105 -5.91 -3.54 11.00
N GLU A 106 -6.83 -4.50 10.99
CA GLU A 106 -6.93 -5.52 12.03
C GLU A 106 -5.64 -6.33 12.16
N TRP A 107 -5.04 -6.68 11.02
CA TRP A 107 -3.78 -7.42 11.01
C TRP A 107 -2.61 -6.62 11.60
N VAL A 108 -2.48 -5.33 11.27
CA VAL A 108 -1.47 -4.43 11.85
C VAL A 108 -1.66 -4.30 13.36
N VAL A 109 -2.88 -4.00 13.80
CA VAL A 109 -3.21 -3.85 15.23
C VAL A 109 -2.93 -5.14 15.99
N GLY A 110 -3.21 -6.30 15.40
CA GLY A 110 -2.87 -7.60 15.98
C GLY A 110 -1.36 -7.86 16.13
N ILE A 111 -0.48 -7.06 15.51
CA ILE A 111 0.98 -7.19 15.62
C ILE A 111 1.57 -6.19 16.61
N ILE A 112 1.17 -4.92 16.53
CA ILE A 112 1.82 -3.82 17.29
C ILE A 112 0.88 -3.10 18.25
N GLY A 113 -0.40 -3.47 18.29
CA GLY A 113 -1.38 -2.97 19.26
C GLY A 113 -1.62 -1.47 19.14
N ASP A 114 -1.67 -0.82 20.30
CA ASP A 114 -1.87 0.62 20.51
C ASP A 114 -0.78 1.51 19.89
N ARG A 115 0.34 0.91 19.47
CA ARG A 115 1.40 1.62 18.75
C ARG A 115 1.02 1.93 17.30
N ALA A 116 0.00 1.28 16.74
CA ALA A 116 -0.46 1.57 15.38
C ALA A 116 -1.26 2.87 15.31
N VAL A 117 -0.81 3.81 14.48
CA VAL A 117 -1.59 5.00 14.10
C VAL A 117 -1.90 4.89 12.61
N ILE A 118 -3.13 4.49 12.29
CA ILE A 118 -3.53 4.24 10.90
C ILE A 118 -4.37 5.40 10.36
N HIS A 119 -3.85 6.05 9.33
CA HIS A 119 -4.50 7.12 8.59
C HIS A 119 -5.11 6.53 7.32
N VAL A 120 -6.44 6.57 7.22
CA VAL A 120 -7.16 6.13 6.03
C VAL A 120 -7.64 7.33 5.23
N GLU A 121 -7.13 7.46 4.02
CA GLU A 121 -7.48 8.55 3.11
C GLU A 121 -8.60 8.13 2.15
N LYS A 122 -9.59 9.02 1.98
CA LYS A 122 -10.72 8.82 1.08
C LYS A 122 -10.42 9.19 -0.38
N PHE A 123 -9.15 9.22 -0.78
CA PHE A 123 -8.71 9.56 -2.14
C PHE A 123 -7.78 8.45 -2.66
N GLY A 124 -7.43 8.47 -3.95
CA GLY A 124 -6.47 7.53 -4.54
C GLY A 124 -6.63 7.39 -6.05
N SER A 125 -5.59 6.89 -6.70
CA SER A 125 -5.50 6.85 -8.16
C SER A 125 -6.54 5.97 -8.87
N ALA A 126 -7.13 4.99 -8.17
CA ALA A 126 -8.15 4.12 -8.76
C ALA A 126 -9.54 4.79 -8.85
N ALA A 127 -9.78 5.89 -8.12
CA ALA A 127 -11.12 6.47 -7.97
C ALA A 127 -11.87 6.71 -9.29
N PRO A 128 -11.22 7.21 -10.36
CA PRO A 128 -11.91 7.45 -11.65
C PRO A 128 -12.30 6.18 -12.41
N TYR A 129 -11.79 5.01 -12.02
CA TYR A 129 -11.92 3.75 -12.76
C TYR A 129 -12.75 2.69 -12.04
N MET A 130 -13.19 2.97 -10.82
CA MET A 130 -13.97 2.04 -10.01
C MET A 130 -15.45 2.11 -10.40
N THR A 131 -16.11 0.95 -10.31
CA THR A 131 -17.53 0.81 -10.57
C THR A 131 -18.24 0.83 -9.23
N ASP A 132 -18.69 2.01 -8.82
CA ASP A 132 -19.44 2.32 -7.58
C ASP A 132 -18.98 1.59 -6.29
#